data_AF-U1MVH0-F1
#
_entry.id   AF-U1MVH0-F1
#
_cell.length_a   1.000
_cell.length_b   1.000
_cell.length_c   1.000
_cell.angle_alpha   90.00
_cell.angle_beta   90.00
_cell.angle_gamma   90.00
#
_symmetry.space_group_name_H-M   'P 1'
#
loop_
_entity.id
_entity.type
_entity.pdbx_description
1 polymer ?
#
loop_
_entity_poly.entity_id
_entity_poly.type
_entity_poly.pdbx_seq_one_letter_code
_entity_poly.pdbx_strand_id
1 'polypeptide(L)'
;MLRLDPHLAVFRSAPDRVTVGGQQPVAELPADDATLRGLALLTRGVVRRELEHVLGDEPAAALLEALAPALDPLPPAVPTLVRGRIPFALELHRALDRAGHRAGHSAGDDPLVLPVSPWRLPHRERDRLVESGTAHLPVTVGDAWVQIGPFVPAGAGCVECAVDDAVLVPAHLAPVPSAIAAAQAVATVLGALRRLGDDELPAGWGARVRQRDGAVSALRRARRACRHRSPRGIATAA
;
A
#
# COMPACT_ATOMS: atom_id res chain seq x y z
N MET A 1 -6.43 -5.45 -12.09
CA MET A 1 -5.47 -4.62 -12.86
C MET A 1 -4.36 -5.54 -13.30
N LEU A 2 -3.87 -5.42 -14.53
CA LEU A 2 -2.86 -6.29 -15.12
C LEU A 2 -1.53 -5.55 -15.09
N ARG A 3 -0.47 -6.20 -14.59
CA ARG A 3 0.87 -5.63 -14.57
C ARG A 3 1.90 -6.70 -14.91
N LEU A 4 2.92 -6.28 -15.65
CA LEU A 4 4.11 -7.09 -15.84
C LEU A 4 4.87 -7.21 -14.52
N ASP A 5 5.32 -8.42 -14.17
CA ASP A 5 6.16 -8.65 -12.98
C ASP A 5 7.35 -7.67 -12.99
N PRO A 6 7.50 -6.80 -11.97
CA PRO A 6 8.55 -5.79 -11.91
C PRO A 6 9.97 -6.37 -11.83
N HIS A 7 10.11 -7.66 -11.54
CA HIS A 7 11.40 -8.36 -11.52
C HIS A 7 11.82 -8.88 -12.90
N LEU A 8 10.92 -8.87 -13.90
CA LEU A 8 11.24 -9.26 -15.26
C LEU A 8 11.80 -8.07 -16.04
N ALA A 9 13.01 -8.25 -16.60
CA ALA A 9 13.59 -7.28 -17.51
C ALA A 9 12.86 -7.31 -18.86
N VAL A 10 12.66 -6.13 -19.45
CA VAL A 10 12.19 -5.98 -20.83
C VAL A 10 13.30 -5.31 -21.62
N PHE A 11 13.82 -5.99 -22.64
CA PHE A 11 14.87 -5.44 -23.48
C PHE A 11 14.66 -5.79 -24.94
N ARG A 12 15.16 -4.92 -25.81
CA ARG A 12 15.13 -5.14 -27.26
C ARG A 12 16.22 -6.15 -27.61
N SER A 13 15.82 -7.35 -28.04
CA SER A 13 16.72 -8.45 -28.40
C SER A 13 17.14 -8.40 -29.88
N ALA A 14 16.30 -7.84 -30.74
CA ALA A 14 16.60 -7.57 -32.15
C ALA A 14 15.86 -6.30 -32.64
N PRO A 15 16.18 -5.75 -33.84
CA PRO A 15 15.48 -4.58 -34.37
C PRO A 15 13.95 -4.74 -34.42
N ASP A 16 13.47 -5.95 -34.69
CA ASP A 16 12.06 -6.31 -34.80
C ASP A 16 11.55 -7.15 -33.60
N ARG A 17 12.35 -7.31 -32.54
CA ARG A 17 12.00 -8.17 -31.39
C ARG A 17 12.27 -7.55 -30.03
N VAL A 18 11.38 -7.83 -29.09
CA VAL A 18 11.52 -7.54 -27.66
C VAL A 18 11.40 -8.83 -26.87
N THR A 19 12.29 -9.01 -25.90
CA THR A 19 12.27 -10.14 -24.98
C THR A 19 11.86 -9.66 -23.60
N VAL A 20 10.98 -10.42 -22.96
CA VAL A 20 10.58 -10.26 -21.56
C VAL A 20 11.16 -11.41 -20.75
N GLY A 21 11.94 -11.10 -19.73
CA GLY A 21 12.71 -12.07 -18.94
C GLY A 21 14.21 -11.98 -19.20
N GLY A 22 15.01 -12.21 -18.16
CA GLY A 22 16.47 -12.08 -18.21
C GLY A 22 17.17 -13.38 -18.65
N GLN A 23 17.63 -14.18 -17.69
CA GLN A 23 18.37 -15.42 -17.97
C GLN A 23 17.51 -16.52 -18.62
N GLN A 24 16.20 -16.49 -18.40
CA GLN A 24 15.24 -17.31 -19.14
C GLN A 24 14.18 -16.36 -19.73
N PRO A 25 14.00 -16.35 -21.06
CA PRO A 25 12.97 -15.55 -21.69
C PRO A 25 11.60 -16.16 -21.36
N VAL A 26 10.71 -15.32 -20.83
CA VAL A 26 9.32 -15.67 -20.52
C VAL A 26 8.45 -15.47 -21.76
N ALA A 27 8.75 -14.44 -22.56
CA ALA A 27 8.10 -14.20 -23.84
C ALA A 27 9.04 -13.49 -24.83
N GLU A 28 8.86 -13.78 -26.11
CA GLU A 28 9.46 -13.03 -27.22
C GLU A 28 8.36 -12.46 -28.10
N LEU A 29 8.37 -11.15 -28.30
CA LEU A 29 7.30 -10.41 -28.93
C LEU A 29 7.84 -9.56 -30.10
N PRO A 30 7.01 -9.26 -31.12
CA PRO A 30 7.38 -8.30 -32.15
C PRO A 30 7.60 -6.90 -31.55
N ALA A 31 8.61 -6.18 -32.02
CA ALA A 31 8.91 -4.81 -31.59
C ALA A 31 8.08 -3.76 -32.35
N ASP A 32 6.81 -4.04 -32.60
CA ASP A 32 5.89 -3.09 -33.22
C ASP A 32 5.34 -2.07 -32.22
N ASP A 33 4.81 -0.95 -32.73
CA ASP A 33 4.32 0.15 -31.90
C ASP A 33 3.21 -0.26 -30.93
N ALA A 34 2.34 -1.20 -31.33
CA ALA A 34 1.25 -1.69 -30.50
C ALA A 34 1.79 -2.48 -29.30
N THR A 35 2.71 -3.41 -29.55
CA THR A 35 3.37 -4.22 -28.52
C THR A 35 4.17 -3.34 -27.57
N LEU A 36 4.93 -2.38 -28.09
CA LEU A 36 5.72 -1.46 -27.27
C LEU A 36 4.84 -0.59 -26.36
N ARG A 37 3.72 -0.07 -26.88
CA ARG A 37 2.74 0.67 -26.08
C ARG A 37 2.08 -0.21 -25.02
N GLY A 38 1.70 -1.44 -25.39
CA GLY A 38 1.12 -2.41 -24.48
C GLY A 38 2.06 -2.78 -23.32
N LEU A 39 3.32 -3.08 -23.63
CA LEU A 39 4.37 -3.34 -22.63
C LEU A 39 4.58 -2.15 -21.69
N ALA A 40 4.57 -0.92 -22.21
CA ALA A 40 4.68 0.30 -21.41
C ALA A 40 3.48 0.52 -20.47
N LEU A 41 2.27 0.19 -20.90
CA LEU A 41 1.06 0.23 -20.06
C LEU A 41 1.12 -0.86 -18.98
N LEU A 42 1.48 -2.08 -19.37
CA LEU A 42 1.59 -3.22 -18.45
C LEU A 42 2.70 -3.04 -17.41
N THR A 43 3.80 -2.34 -17.71
CA THR A 43 4.83 -2.03 -16.70
C THR A 43 4.31 -1.07 -15.62
N ARG A 44 3.40 -0.16 -15.98
CA ARG A 44 2.75 0.80 -15.08
C ARG A 44 1.55 0.23 -14.34
N GLY A 45 0.96 -0.83 -14.90
CA GLY A 45 -0.30 -1.40 -14.44
C GLY A 45 -1.48 -0.76 -15.17
N VAL A 46 -2.35 -1.58 -15.75
CA VAL A 46 -3.45 -1.13 -16.59
C VAL A 46 -4.68 -2.01 -16.38
N VAL A 47 -5.88 -1.47 -16.58
CA VAL A 47 -7.09 -2.31 -16.61
C VAL A 47 -7.29 -2.89 -18.01
N ARG A 48 -7.79 -4.13 -18.10
CA ARG A 48 -7.97 -4.83 -19.38
C ARG A 48 -8.70 -3.98 -20.43
N ARG A 49 -9.81 -3.33 -20.06
CA ARG A 49 -10.58 -2.44 -20.94
C ARG A 49 -9.79 -1.24 -21.48
N GLU A 50 -8.85 -0.70 -20.71
CA GLU A 50 -8.02 0.42 -21.15
C GLU A 50 -6.95 -0.06 -22.13
N LEU A 51 -6.39 -1.26 -21.91
CA LEU A 51 -5.50 -1.91 -22.86
C LEU A 51 -6.21 -2.23 -24.18
N GLU A 52 -7.42 -2.80 -24.11
CA GLU A 52 -8.30 -3.06 -25.25
C GLU A 52 -8.65 -1.76 -26.00
N HIS A 53 -8.95 -0.67 -25.28
CA HIS A 53 -9.23 0.63 -25.89
C HIS A 53 -8.03 1.23 -26.65
N VAL A 54 -6.81 1.06 -26.12
CA VAL A 54 -5.60 1.64 -26.72
C VAL A 54 -5.04 0.80 -27.86
N LEU A 55 -5.10 -0.53 -27.75
CA LEU A 55 -4.50 -1.46 -28.72
C LEU A 55 -5.51 -2.08 -29.70
N GLY A 56 -6.79 -2.05 -29.38
CA GLY A 56 -7.81 -2.89 -30.00
C GLY A 56 -7.96 -4.23 -29.29
N ASP A 57 -9.15 -4.83 -29.38
CA ASP A 57 -9.50 -6.05 -28.64
C ASP A 57 -8.61 -7.25 -28.98
N GLU A 58 -8.41 -7.53 -30.27
CA GLU A 58 -7.56 -8.65 -30.73
C GLU A 58 -6.08 -8.48 -30.34
N PRO A 59 -5.42 -7.33 -30.63
CA PRO A 59 -4.03 -7.12 -30.24
C PRO A 59 -3.84 -7.16 -28.72
N ALA A 60 -4.78 -6.62 -27.95
CA ALA A 60 -4.73 -6.69 -26.50
C ALA A 60 -4.85 -8.14 -26.00
N ALA A 61 -5.77 -8.93 -26.56
CA ALA A 61 -5.93 -10.34 -26.19
C ALA A 61 -4.66 -11.16 -26.50
N ALA A 62 -4.10 -11.01 -27.70
CA ALA A 62 -2.89 -11.72 -28.11
C ALA A 62 -1.69 -11.36 -27.21
N LEU A 63 -1.53 -10.07 -26.87
CA LEU A 63 -0.47 -9.62 -25.97
C LEU A 63 -0.63 -10.19 -24.56
N LEU A 64 -1.85 -10.18 -24.02
CA LEU A 64 -2.14 -10.71 -22.69
C LEU A 64 -1.95 -12.24 -22.61
N GLU A 65 -2.29 -12.96 -23.67
CA GLU A 65 -2.06 -14.40 -23.76
C GLU A 65 -0.56 -14.72 -23.78
N ALA A 66 0.21 -14.02 -24.60
CA ALA A 66 1.66 -14.22 -24.69
C ALA A 66 2.39 -13.86 -23.38
N LEU A 67 1.87 -12.89 -22.62
CA LEU A 67 2.45 -12.45 -21.36
C LEU A 67 1.84 -13.10 -20.13
N ALA A 68 0.85 -13.99 -20.25
CA ALA A 68 0.18 -14.63 -19.12
C ALA A 68 1.13 -15.13 -17.99
N PRO A 69 2.27 -15.81 -18.27
CA PRO A 69 3.21 -16.22 -17.23
C PRO A 69 4.06 -15.09 -16.63
N ALA A 70 4.14 -13.94 -17.29
CA ALA A 70 4.83 -12.72 -16.85
C ALA A 70 3.90 -11.71 -16.18
N LEU A 71 2.58 -11.96 -16.23
CA LEU A 71 1.58 -11.08 -15.64
C LEU A 71 1.35 -11.51 -14.20
N ASP A 72 1.76 -10.66 -13.28
CA ASP A 72 1.39 -10.81 -11.89
C ASP A 72 -0.07 -10.32 -11.76
N PRO A 73 -1.02 -11.16 -11.32
CA PRO A 73 -2.33 -10.65 -10.94
C PRO A 73 -2.07 -9.67 -9.81
N LEU A 74 -2.20 -8.37 -10.09
CA LEU A 74 -1.99 -7.37 -9.06
C LEU A 74 -2.97 -7.72 -7.93
N PRO A 75 -2.49 -7.99 -6.70
CA PRO A 75 -3.39 -8.28 -5.60
C PRO A 75 -4.42 -7.14 -5.53
N PRO A 76 -5.69 -7.46 -5.22
CA PRO A 76 -6.75 -6.47 -5.23
C PRO A 76 -6.28 -5.26 -4.42
N ALA A 77 -6.20 -4.12 -5.11
CA ALA A 77 -5.70 -2.90 -4.51
C ALA A 77 -6.58 -2.56 -3.31
N VAL A 78 -6.05 -2.79 -2.10
CA VAL A 78 -6.77 -2.51 -0.86
C VAL A 78 -7.23 -1.05 -0.91
N PRO A 79 -8.55 -0.78 -0.91
CA PRO A 79 -9.07 0.58 -0.91
C PRO A 79 -8.49 1.31 0.31
N THR A 80 -7.77 2.40 0.08
CA THR A 80 -6.95 3.03 1.11
C THR A 80 -7.26 4.52 1.21
N LEU A 81 -7.57 4.98 2.42
CA LEU A 81 -7.81 6.38 2.72
C LEU A 81 -6.66 6.96 3.55
N VAL A 82 -5.78 7.75 2.91
CA VAL A 82 -4.71 8.46 3.61
C VAL A 82 -5.30 9.71 4.29
N ARG A 83 -5.17 9.81 5.61
CA ARG A 83 -5.65 10.96 6.39
C ARG A 83 -4.49 11.64 7.09
N GLY A 84 -4.10 12.82 6.65
CA GLY A 84 -3.05 13.58 7.32
C GLY A 84 -2.86 14.94 6.70
N ARG A 85 -2.32 15.88 7.48
CA ARG A 85 -2.05 17.25 7.02
C ARG A 85 -0.56 17.58 6.91
N ILE A 86 0.31 16.60 7.16
CA ILE A 86 1.76 16.78 7.02
C ILE A 86 2.21 16.45 5.59
N PRO A 87 3.32 17.04 5.08
CA PRO A 87 3.80 16.79 3.72
C PRO A 87 3.97 15.30 3.37
N PHE A 88 4.39 14.49 4.34
CA PHE A 88 4.56 13.05 4.13
C PHE A 88 3.24 12.32 3.83
N ALA A 89 2.09 12.82 4.29
CA ALA A 89 0.79 12.27 3.94
C ALA A 89 0.50 12.41 2.43
N LEU A 90 0.88 13.55 1.85
CA LEU A 90 0.74 13.79 0.41
C LEU A 90 1.70 12.91 -0.40
N GLU A 91 2.91 12.69 0.09
CA GLU A 91 3.87 11.76 -0.52
C GLU A 91 3.34 10.33 -0.55
N LEU A 92 2.81 9.86 0.59
CA LEU A 92 2.17 8.54 0.68
C LEU A 92 0.97 8.42 -0.27
N HIS A 93 0.10 9.43 -0.31
CA HIS A 93 -1.04 9.46 -1.23
C HIS A 93 -0.59 9.29 -2.70
N ARG A 94 0.38 10.10 -3.15
CA ARG A 94 0.94 10.00 -4.51
C ARG A 94 1.65 8.67 -4.78
N ALA A 95 2.30 8.09 -3.77
CA ALA A 95 2.96 6.79 -3.92
C ALA A 95 1.95 5.65 -4.05
N LEU A 96 0.86 5.71 -3.28
CA LEU A 96 -0.25 4.77 -3.33
C LEU A 96 -0.99 4.83 -4.67
N ASP A 97 -1.32 6.02 -5.15
CA ASP A 97 -1.93 6.19 -6.47
C ASP A 97 -1.04 5.64 -7.59
N ARG A 98 0.27 5.93 -7.55
CA ARG A 98 1.24 5.38 -8.51
C ARG A 98 1.37 3.85 -8.44
N ALA A 99 1.11 3.27 -7.27
CA ALA A 99 1.09 1.83 -7.07
C ALA A 99 -0.28 1.20 -7.39
N GLY A 100 -1.26 1.99 -7.84
CA GLY A 100 -2.60 1.53 -8.20
C GLY A 100 -3.56 1.35 -7.02
N HIS A 101 -3.16 1.76 -5.80
CA HIS A 101 -4.09 1.88 -4.69
C HIS A 101 -4.91 3.16 -4.92
N ARG A 102 -6.25 3.05 -4.99
CA ARG A 102 -7.15 4.21 -5.13
C ARG A 102 -7.08 5.05 -3.85
N ALA A 103 -6.08 5.91 -3.71
CA ALA A 103 -5.94 6.73 -2.53
C ALA A 103 -6.96 7.89 -2.60
N GLY A 104 -7.76 8.06 -1.56
CA GLY A 104 -8.66 9.23 -1.43
C GLY A 104 -10.05 9.10 -2.06
N HIS A 105 -10.40 7.97 -2.70
CA HIS A 105 -11.78 7.69 -3.12
C HIS A 105 -12.37 6.58 -2.24
N SER A 106 -13.35 6.93 -1.41
CA SER A 106 -14.16 6.02 -0.57
C SER A 106 -15.10 5.13 -1.40
N ALA A 107 -14.66 4.63 -2.56
CA ALA A 107 -15.51 3.88 -3.49
C ALA A 107 -15.69 2.40 -3.10
N GLY A 108 -15.55 2.08 -1.81
CA GLY A 108 -15.81 0.76 -1.24
C GLY A 108 -16.32 0.93 0.19
N ASP A 109 -17.13 -0.02 0.64
CA ASP A 109 -17.88 0.10 1.88
C ASP A 109 -16.99 0.12 3.14
N ASP A 110 -15.73 -0.36 3.05
CA ASP A 110 -14.78 -0.39 4.17
C ASP A 110 -13.30 -0.17 3.74
N PRO A 111 -12.85 1.07 3.50
CA PRO A 111 -11.44 1.32 3.15
C PRO A 111 -10.52 1.19 4.37
N LEU A 112 -9.31 0.69 4.17
CA LEU A 112 -8.23 0.80 5.16
C LEU A 112 -7.89 2.28 5.36
N VAL A 113 -7.95 2.77 6.60
CA VAL A 113 -7.53 4.13 6.92
C VAL A 113 -6.03 4.16 7.27
N LEU A 114 -5.28 4.98 6.56
CA LEU A 114 -3.87 5.31 6.87
C LEU A 114 -3.79 6.71 7.48
N PRO A 115 -3.97 6.86 8.80
CA PRO A 115 -3.81 8.16 9.41
C PRO A 115 -2.31 8.48 9.57
N VAL A 116 -1.91 9.64 9.07
CA VAL A 116 -0.53 10.12 9.04
C VAL A 116 -0.42 11.35 9.92
N SER A 117 0.41 11.29 10.96
CA SER A 117 0.50 12.35 11.97
C SER A 117 1.92 12.59 12.45
N PRO A 118 2.26 13.81 12.87
CA PRO A 118 3.52 14.07 13.55
C PRO A 118 3.43 13.52 14.99
N TRP A 119 4.49 12.85 15.43
CA TRP A 119 4.74 12.32 16.77
C TRP A 119 3.80 11.23 17.28
N ARG A 120 2.49 11.46 17.19
CA ARG A 120 1.44 10.54 17.63
C ARG A 120 0.15 10.80 16.86
N LEU A 121 -0.71 9.78 16.83
CA LEU A 121 -2.07 9.95 16.33
C LEU A 121 -2.92 10.76 17.31
N PRO A 122 -3.64 11.82 16.89
CA PRO A 122 -4.50 12.61 17.78
C PRO A 122 -5.59 11.74 18.44
N HIS A 123 -5.91 12.00 19.71
CA HIS A 123 -6.94 11.27 20.45
C HIS A 123 -8.27 11.20 19.70
N ARG A 124 -8.75 12.34 19.19
CA ARG A 124 -10.00 12.39 18.40
C ARG A 124 -10.01 11.50 17.17
N GLU A 125 -8.87 11.37 16.47
CA GLU A 125 -8.80 10.49 15.29
C GLU A 125 -8.74 9.02 15.72
N ARG A 126 -8.05 8.71 16.83
CA ARG A 126 -8.08 7.36 17.40
C ARG A 126 -9.49 6.96 17.83
N ASP A 127 -10.18 7.82 18.56
CA ASP A 127 -11.52 7.54 19.08
C ASP A 127 -12.47 7.30 17.91
N ARG A 128 -12.41 8.16 16.88
CA ARG A 128 -13.15 7.97 15.62
C ARG A 128 -12.87 6.63 14.95
N LEU A 129 -11.61 6.20 14.87
CA LEU A 129 -11.23 4.93 14.23
C LEU A 129 -11.71 3.71 15.01
N VAL A 130 -11.72 3.80 16.35
CA VAL A 130 -12.26 2.74 17.21
C VAL A 130 -13.79 2.70 17.12
N GLU A 131 -14.45 3.85 17.19
CA GLU A 131 -15.91 3.98 17.07
C GLU A 131 -16.42 3.51 15.70
N SER A 132 -15.71 3.81 14.62
CA SER A 132 -16.10 3.39 13.28
C SER A 132 -15.81 1.92 12.99
N GLY A 133 -15.04 1.24 13.84
CA GLY A 133 -14.63 -0.15 13.64
C GLY A 133 -13.81 -0.37 12.36
N THR A 134 -13.28 0.69 11.75
CA THR A 134 -12.60 0.59 10.45
C THR A 134 -11.17 0.08 10.63
N ALA A 135 -10.74 -0.80 9.72
CA ALA A 135 -9.35 -1.23 9.67
C ALA A 135 -8.42 -0.03 9.49
N HIS A 136 -7.32 0.02 10.24
CA HIS A 136 -6.39 1.14 10.13
C HIS A 136 -4.93 0.78 10.39
N LEU A 137 -4.04 1.52 9.74
CA LEU A 137 -2.59 1.41 9.85
C LEU A 137 -1.98 2.81 10.08
N PRO A 138 -1.77 3.24 11.32
CA PRO A 138 -1.27 4.58 11.61
C PRO A 138 0.19 4.74 11.20
N VAL A 139 0.53 5.92 10.70
CA VAL A 139 1.90 6.32 10.39
C VAL A 139 2.24 7.57 11.20
N THR A 140 3.22 7.46 12.09
CA THR A 140 3.67 8.58 12.92
C THR A 140 5.10 8.95 12.61
N VAL A 141 5.33 10.21 12.28
CA VAL A 141 6.67 10.75 12.00
C VAL A 141 7.22 11.35 13.28
N GLY A 142 8.35 10.85 13.78
CA GLY A 142 9.10 11.42 14.90
C GLY A 142 10.46 11.94 14.47
N ASP A 143 11.28 12.34 15.44
CA ASP A 143 12.65 12.84 15.27
C ASP A 143 13.66 11.74 14.91
N ALA A 144 13.54 10.57 15.53
CA ALA A 144 14.44 9.45 15.33
C ALA A 144 13.86 8.36 14.44
N TRP A 145 12.53 8.28 14.31
CA TRP A 145 11.85 7.20 13.62
C TRP A 145 10.59 7.68 12.87
N VAL A 146 10.30 7.04 11.74
CA VAL A 146 8.95 6.94 11.20
C VAL A 146 8.38 5.59 11.66
N GLN A 147 7.30 5.60 12.42
CA GLN A 147 6.64 4.38 12.88
C GLN A 147 5.41 4.10 12.02
N ILE A 148 5.25 2.85 11.61
CA ILE A 148 4.12 2.34 10.83
C ILE A 148 3.45 1.27 11.67
N GLY A 149 2.14 1.40 11.87
CA GLY A 149 1.37 0.53 12.74
C GLY A 149 1.41 0.93 14.22
N PRO A 150 0.80 0.08 15.08
CA PRO A 150 0.33 -1.27 14.77
C PRO A 150 -0.90 -1.30 13.83
N PHE A 151 -0.97 -2.30 12.96
CA PHE A 151 -2.15 -2.62 12.17
C PHE A 151 -3.29 -3.07 13.08
N VAL A 152 -4.48 -2.50 12.87
CA VAL A 152 -5.70 -2.87 13.58
C VAL A 152 -6.72 -3.32 12.53
N PRO A 153 -7.13 -4.60 12.53
CA PRO A 153 -8.20 -5.10 11.66
C PRO A 153 -9.55 -4.42 11.93
N ALA A 154 -10.47 -4.52 10.98
CA ALA A 154 -11.83 -4.04 11.17
C ALA A 154 -12.51 -4.74 12.37
N GLY A 155 -13.29 -3.99 13.14
CA GLY A 155 -13.94 -4.46 14.38
C GLY A 155 -13.00 -4.77 15.55
N ALA A 156 -11.68 -4.59 15.39
CA ALA A 156 -10.69 -4.85 16.42
C ALA A 156 -10.27 -3.56 17.14
N GLY A 157 -9.86 -3.71 18.40
CA GLY A 157 -9.36 -2.61 19.23
C GLY A 157 -10.40 -2.07 20.20
N CYS A 158 -9.92 -1.37 21.22
CA CYS A 158 -10.74 -0.76 22.26
C CYS A 158 -10.13 0.58 22.67
N VAL A 159 -10.95 1.58 23.02
CA VAL A 159 -10.47 2.92 23.41
C VAL A 159 -9.50 2.82 24.60
N GLU A 160 -9.77 1.91 25.54
CA GLU A 160 -8.97 1.64 26.74
C GLU A 160 -7.60 0.98 26.43
N CYS A 161 -7.47 0.33 25.28
CA CYS A 161 -6.28 -0.37 24.82
C CYS A 161 -5.38 0.52 23.97
N ALA A 162 -5.96 1.61 23.45
CA ALA A 162 -5.28 2.54 22.59
C ALA A 162 -4.39 3.51 23.38
N VAL A 163 -4.49 3.58 24.72
CA VAL A 163 -3.69 4.47 25.57
C VAL A 163 -2.20 4.36 25.22
N ASP A 164 -1.58 5.49 24.87
CA ASP A 164 -0.14 5.60 24.65
C ASP A 164 0.40 6.51 25.76
N ASP A 165 1.59 6.20 26.26
CA ASP A 165 2.23 6.92 27.37
C ASP A 165 2.29 8.42 27.07
N ALA A 166 1.98 9.23 28.08
CA ALA A 166 1.94 10.69 28.00
C ALA A 166 3.35 11.27 27.81
N VAL A 167 3.93 11.09 26.62
CA VAL A 167 5.16 11.76 26.23
C VAL A 167 4.79 13.19 25.85
N LEU A 168 5.43 14.15 26.51
CA LEU A 168 5.37 15.55 26.14
C LEU A 168 5.97 15.70 24.74
N VAL A 169 5.11 16.09 23.80
CA VAL A 169 5.49 16.29 22.40
C VAL A 169 5.52 17.79 22.12
N PRO A 170 6.57 18.32 21.46
CA PRO A 170 6.60 19.72 21.06
C PRO A 170 5.52 19.98 20.00
N ALA A 171 4.39 20.55 20.41
CA ALA A 171 3.22 20.78 19.53
C ALA A 171 3.51 21.72 18.33
N HIS A 172 4.60 22.48 18.39
CA HIS A 172 5.03 23.42 17.34
C HIS A 172 6.03 22.81 16.34
N LEU A 173 6.59 21.63 16.62
CA LEU A 173 7.50 20.96 15.71
C LEU A 173 6.72 19.95 14.86
N ALA A 174 6.80 20.07 13.54
CA ALA A 174 6.32 19.07 12.60
C ALA A 174 7.54 18.34 12.03
N PRO A 175 7.93 17.18 12.59
CA PRO A 175 9.07 16.44 12.09
C PRO A 175 8.81 16.04 10.64
N VAL A 176 9.84 16.20 9.83
CA VAL A 176 9.84 15.81 8.43
C VAL A 176 10.70 14.55 8.32
N PRO A 177 10.23 13.49 7.65
CA PRO A 177 11.06 12.34 7.41
C PRO A 177 12.25 12.72 6.53
N SER A 178 13.44 12.19 6.85
CA SER A 178 14.56 12.23 5.92
C SER A 178 14.20 11.51 4.63
N ALA A 179 14.83 11.86 3.51
CA ALA A 179 14.50 11.26 2.21
C ALA A 179 14.60 9.72 2.21
N ILE A 180 15.61 9.16 2.89
CA ILE A 180 15.80 7.71 3.00
C ILE A 180 14.71 7.07 3.89
N ALA A 181 14.34 7.71 4.99
CA ALA A 181 13.29 7.21 5.86
C ALA A 181 11.90 7.32 5.21
N ALA A 182 11.64 8.38 4.45
CA ALA A 182 10.43 8.57 3.68
C ALA A 182 10.27 7.47 2.63
N ALA A 183 11.29 7.26 1.80
CA ALA A 183 11.30 6.21 0.77
C ALA A 183 11.09 4.82 1.37
N GLN A 184 11.79 4.50 2.45
CA GLN A 184 11.65 3.20 3.10
C GLN A 184 10.30 3.05 3.79
N ALA A 185 9.74 4.12 4.37
CA ALA A 185 8.41 4.08 4.97
C ALA A 185 7.32 3.87 3.91
N VAL A 186 7.43 4.50 2.74
CA VAL A 186 6.55 4.25 1.59
C VAL A 186 6.64 2.78 1.15
N ALA A 187 7.85 2.25 0.96
CA ALA A 187 8.04 0.85 0.58
C ALA A 187 7.47 -0.12 1.63
N THR A 188 7.63 0.22 2.92
CA THR A 188 7.12 -0.58 4.03
C THR A 188 5.58 -0.56 4.09
N VAL A 189 4.96 0.59 3.81
CA VAL A 189 3.50 0.71 3.70
C VAL A 189 2.97 -0.11 2.52
N LEU A 190 3.56 0.03 1.34
CA LEU A 190 3.16 -0.75 0.15
C LEU A 190 3.30 -2.26 0.39
N GLY A 191 4.38 -2.68 1.03
CA GLY A 191 4.57 -4.08 1.43
C GLY A 191 3.51 -4.57 2.43
N ALA A 192 3.06 -3.70 3.34
CA ALA A 192 1.97 -4.03 4.26
C ALA A 192 0.62 -4.15 3.55
N LEU A 193 0.33 -3.25 2.61
CA LEU A 193 -0.91 -3.29 1.82
C LEU A 193 -0.98 -4.51 0.91
N ARG A 194 0.15 -4.93 0.33
CA ARG A 194 0.23 -6.18 -0.42
C ARG A 194 -0.15 -7.36 0.47
N ARG A 195 0.54 -7.52 1.61
CA ARG A 195 0.23 -8.57 2.59
C ARG A 195 -1.22 -8.52 3.06
N LEU A 196 -1.81 -7.33 3.18
CA LEU A 196 -3.22 -7.20 3.55
C LEU A 196 -4.16 -7.67 2.43
N GLY A 197 -3.83 -7.37 1.17
CA GLY A 197 -4.57 -7.88 0.01
C GLY A 197 -4.48 -9.40 -0.15
N ASP A 198 -3.43 -10.01 0.42
CA ASP A 198 -3.21 -11.45 0.46
C ASP A 198 -3.75 -12.12 1.75
N ASP A 199 -4.44 -11.36 2.63
CA ASP A 199 -4.90 -11.80 3.96
C ASP A 199 -3.78 -12.30 4.91
N GLU A 200 -2.53 -11.88 4.67
CA GLU A 200 -1.33 -12.27 5.42
C GLU A 200 -0.85 -11.22 6.43
N LEU A 201 -1.48 -10.04 6.52
CA LEU A 201 -1.05 -8.98 7.44
C LEU A 201 -1.58 -9.25 8.87
N PRO A 202 -0.72 -9.62 9.85
CA PRO A 202 -1.21 -10.02 11.16
C PRO A 202 -1.67 -8.80 11.97
N ALA A 203 -2.71 -8.98 12.78
CA ALA A 203 -3.13 -7.99 13.76
C ALA A 203 -1.96 -7.57 14.66
N GLY A 204 -1.78 -6.27 14.88
CA GLY A 204 -0.67 -5.73 15.65
C GLY A 204 0.64 -5.58 14.88
N TRP A 205 0.70 -5.97 13.60
CA TRP A 205 1.88 -5.78 12.75
C TRP A 205 2.31 -4.31 12.74
N GLY A 206 3.61 -4.06 12.84
CA GLY A 206 4.15 -2.72 12.69
C GLY A 206 5.64 -2.72 12.47
N ALA A 207 6.16 -1.57 12.07
CA ALA A 207 7.56 -1.34 11.81
C ALA A 207 8.00 0.04 12.28
N ARG A 208 9.31 0.21 12.49
CA ARG A 208 9.97 1.49 12.68
C ARG A 208 11.08 1.64 11.65
N VAL A 209 11.09 2.78 10.98
CA VAL A 209 12.10 3.18 10.01
C VAL A 209 12.95 4.26 10.64
N ARG A 210 14.26 4.02 10.77
CA ARG A 210 15.17 5.00 11.39
C ARG A 210 15.37 6.21 10.48
N GLN A 211 15.28 7.41 11.07
CA GLN A 211 15.47 8.67 10.34
C GLN A 211 16.89 8.82 9.77
N ARG A 212 17.91 8.31 10.47
CA ARG A 212 19.33 8.46 10.09
C ARG A 212 19.70 7.73 8.80
N ASP A 213 19.20 6.51 8.60
CA ASP A 213 19.70 5.59 7.56
C ASP A 213 18.61 4.70 6.95
N GLY A 214 17.34 4.91 7.30
CA GLY A 214 16.23 4.12 6.78
C GLY A 214 16.16 2.69 7.32
N ALA A 215 16.95 2.31 8.33
CA ALA A 215 16.93 0.95 8.86
C ALA A 215 15.52 0.58 9.36
N VAL A 216 14.97 -0.53 8.86
CA VAL A 216 13.65 -1.04 9.25
C VAL A 216 13.80 -2.05 10.37
N SER A 217 13.01 -1.87 11.42
CA SER A 217 12.92 -2.82 12.53
C SER A 217 11.46 -3.13 12.81
N ALA A 218 11.16 -4.38 13.18
CA ALA A 218 9.82 -4.76 13.61
C ALA A 218 9.42 -3.96 14.85
N LEU A 219 8.19 -3.44 14.85
CA LEU A 219 7.61 -2.83 16.04
C LEU A 219 7.26 -3.95 17.02
N ARG A 220 8.20 -4.31 17.90
CA ARG A 220 7.96 -5.27 18.98
C ARG A 220 7.12 -4.62 20.07
N ARG A 221 5.83 -4.40 19.82
CA ARG A 221 4.86 -4.16 20.90
C ARG A 221 4.33 -5.52 21.32
N ALA A 222 4.77 -6.00 22.48
CA ALA A 222 4.12 -7.09 23.19
C ALA A 222 2.73 -6.62 23.65
N ARG A 223 1.76 -6.52 22.74
CA ARG A 223 0.38 -6.21 23.13
C ARG A 223 -0.28 -7.51 23.55
N ARG A 224 -0.55 -7.60 24.86
CA ARG A 224 -1.50 -8.55 25.45
C ARG A 224 -2.81 -8.45 24.66
N ALA A 225 -3.45 -9.59 24.40
CA ALA A 225 -4.79 -9.62 23.84
C ALA A 225 -5.68 -8.62 24.61
N CYS A 226 -6.42 -7.79 23.86
CA CYS A 226 -7.38 -6.86 24.42
C CYS A 226 -8.34 -7.63 25.35
N ARG A 227 -8.25 -7.41 26.66
CA ARG A 227 -9.15 -8.06 27.64
C ARG A 227 -10.54 -7.43 27.67
N HIS A 228 -10.68 -6.25 27.10
CA HIS A 228 -11.95 -5.56 26.93
C HIS A 228 -12.65 -6.21 25.74
N ARG A 229 -13.69 -7.00 25.99
CA ARG A 229 -14.55 -7.52 24.92
C ARG A 229 -15.02 -6.34 24.08
N SER A 230 -14.88 -6.40 22.75
CA SER A 230 -15.68 -5.55 21.86
C SER A 230 -17.14 -5.66 22.29
N PRO A 231 -17.88 -4.55 22.43
CA PRO A 231 -19.32 -4.65 22.58
C PRO A 231 -19.84 -5.42 21.37
N ARG A 232 -20.49 -6.56 21.60
CA ARG A 232 -21.26 -7.23 20.55
C ARG A 232 -22.37 -6.27 20.12
N GLY A 233 -22.39 -5.92 18.83
CA GLY A 233 -23.50 -5.25 18.15
C GLY A 233 -22.99 -4.71 16.83
N ILE A 234 -23.40 -5.17 15.65
CA ILE A 234 -24.69 -5.74 15.25
C ILE A 234 -24.39 -6.82 14.20
N ALA A 235 -24.59 -8.09 14.55
CA ALA A 235 -24.85 -9.12 13.56
C ALA A 235 -26.37 -9.21 13.39
N THR A 236 -26.81 -9.07 12.13
CA THR A 236 -28.07 -9.59 11.56
C THR A 236 -29.39 -9.23 12.24
N ALA A 237 -30.21 -8.45 11.54
CA ALA A 237 -31.66 -8.60 11.58
C ALA A 237 -32.17 -8.63 10.13
N ALA A 238 -32.76 -9.77 9.78
CA ALA A 238 -33.73 -10.10 8.72
C ALA A 238 -33.80 -9.24 7.44
#